data_AF-A0A4Q3AJW1-F1
#
_entry.id   AF-A0A4Q3AJW1-F1
#
_cell.length_a   1.000
_cell.length_b   1.000
_cell.length_c   1.000
_cell.angle_alpha   90.00
_cell.angle_beta   90.00
_cell.angle_gamma   90.00
#
_symmetry.space_group_name_H-M   'P 1'
#
loop_
_entity.id
_entity.type
_entity.pdbx_description
1 polymer ?
#
loop_
_entity_poly.entity_id
_entity_poly.type
_entity_poly.pdbx_seq_one_letter_code
_entity_poly.pdbx_strand_id
1 'polypeptide(L)'
;LKALGTPKPGRDAAKKGDRRTLEAVYAGQLGLPEAQAQAARMRALIAETPSALLCFERDPGMCHRTLLLDAEGEGVEVVDLFADNALSP
;
A
#
# COMPACT_ATOMS: atom_id res chain seq x y z
N LEU A 1 6.51 -8.34 -4.50
CA LEU A 1 5.67 -7.51 -5.40
C LEU A 1 6.32 -6.12 -5.55
N LYS A 2 7.43 -6.04 -6.31
CA LYS A 2 8.27 -4.82 -6.40
C LYS A 2 7.58 -3.67 -7.16
N ALA A 3 6.75 -3.97 -8.16
CA ALA A 3 6.06 -2.99 -8.98
C ALA A 3 4.90 -2.29 -8.24
N LEU A 4 4.48 -2.83 -7.09
CA LEU A 4 3.51 -2.20 -6.20
C LEU A 4 4.15 -1.20 -5.21
N GLY A 5 5.49 -1.07 -5.22
CA GLY A 5 6.18 -0.11 -4.36
C GLY A 5 6.05 1.32 -4.87
N THR A 6 6.28 2.29 -3.99
CA THR A 6 6.26 3.71 -4.37
C THR A 6 7.55 4.10 -5.12
N PRO A 7 7.47 4.76 -6.29
CA PRO A 7 8.65 5.26 -7.00
C PRO A 7 9.32 6.42 -6.23
N LYS A 8 10.56 6.77 -6.61
CA LYS A 8 11.38 7.75 -5.88
C LYS A 8 10.66 9.08 -5.59
N PRO A 9 9.97 9.73 -6.55
CA PRO A 9 9.27 10.97 -6.28
C PRO A 9 8.19 10.83 -5.20
N GLY A 10 7.43 9.73 -5.21
CA GLY A 10 6.42 9.47 -4.19
C GLY A 10 7.05 9.17 -2.82
N ARG A 11 8.19 8.46 -2.77
CA ARG A 11 8.93 8.26 -1.51
C ARG A 11 9.43 9.58 -0.93
N ASP A 12 9.91 10.48 -1.78
CA ASP A 12 10.38 11.79 -1.36
C ASP A 12 9.22 12.69 -0.89
N ALA A 13 8.03 12.57 -1.49
CA ALA A 13 6.81 13.24 -1.04
C ALA A 13 6.33 12.72 0.32
N ALA A 14 6.27 11.40 0.50
CA ALA A 14 5.90 10.76 1.76
C ALA A 14 6.79 11.23 2.92
N LYS A 15 8.12 11.26 2.72
CA LYS A 15 9.08 11.77 3.71
C LYS A 15 8.85 13.23 4.14
N LYS A 16 8.22 14.04 3.29
CA LYS A 16 7.88 15.45 3.57
C LYS A 16 6.46 15.63 4.12
N GLY A 17 5.69 14.55 4.27
CA GLY A 17 4.27 14.62 4.58
C GLY A 17 3.40 15.15 3.44
N ASP A 18 3.92 15.24 2.21
CA ASP A 18 3.17 15.73 1.05
C ASP A 18 2.28 14.62 0.49
N ARG A 19 1.14 14.41 1.17
CA ARG A 19 0.19 13.34 0.85
C ARG A 19 -0.39 13.49 -0.55
N ARG A 20 -0.70 14.72 -0.97
CA ARG A 20 -1.30 14.99 -2.29
C ARG A 20 -0.35 14.59 -3.42
N THR A 21 0.94 14.91 -3.30
CA THR A 21 1.93 14.49 -4.30
C THR A 21 2.14 12.98 -4.27
N LEU A 22 2.15 12.35 -3.09
CA LEU A 22 2.21 10.90 -2.97
C LEU A 22 1.06 10.22 -3.72
N GLU A 23 -0.18 10.67 -3.51
CA GLU A 23 -1.38 10.16 -4.18
C GLU A 23 -1.27 10.25 -5.69
N ALA A 24 -0.95 11.44 -6.21
CA ALA A 24 -0.83 11.64 -7.66
C ALA A 24 0.24 10.75 -8.29
N VAL A 25 1.42 10.66 -7.66
CA VAL A 25 2.52 9.82 -8.17
C VAL A 25 2.16 8.34 -8.08
N TYR A 26 1.53 7.91 -7.00
CA TYR A 26 1.21 6.51 -6.78
C TYR A 26 0.04 6.03 -7.66
N ALA A 27 -0.95 6.88 -7.92
CA ALA A 27 -2.00 6.59 -8.91
C ALA A 27 -1.38 6.32 -10.31
N GLY A 28 -0.39 7.12 -10.71
CA GLY A 28 0.37 6.87 -11.94
C GLY A 28 1.14 5.53 -11.91
N GLN A 29 1.73 5.17 -10.76
CA GLN A 29 2.42 3.89 -10.58
C GLN A 29 1.46 2.69 -10.74
N LEU A 30 0.26 2.75 -10.15
CA LEU A 30 -0.73 1.67 -10.23
C LEU A 30 -1.30 1.49 -11.65
N GLY A 31 -1.26 2.54 -12.47
CA GLY A 31 -1.64 2.48 -13.88
C GLY A 31 -0.66 1.73 -14.79
N LEU A 32 0.54 1.37 -14.30
CA LEU A 32 1.54 0.67 -15.11
C LEU A 32 1.16 -0.81 -15.31
N PRO A 33 1.35 -1.39 -16.51
CA PRO A 33 1.02 -2.79 -16.78
C PRO A 33 1.66 -3.79 -15.81
N GLU A 34 2.93 -3.57 -15.43
CA GLU A 34 3.63 -4.40 -14.47
C GLU A 34 3.08 -4.27 -13.04
N ALA A 35 2.54 -3.11 -12.67
CA ALA A 35 1.90 -2.89 -11.39
C ALA A 35 0.56 -3.65 -11.36
N GLN A 36 -0.26 -3.54 -12.40
CA GLN A 36 -1.52 -4.27 -12.53
C GLN A 36 -1.33 -5.80 -12.49
N ALA A 37 -0.33 -6.31 -13.20
CA ALA A 37 0.02 -7.73 -13.16
C ALA A 37 0.42 -8.20 -11.75
N GLN A 38 1.16 -7.36 -11.01
CA GLN A 38 1.53 -7.67 -9.63
C GLN A 38 0.38 -7.47 -8.65
N ALA A 39 -0.55 -6.56 -8.91
CA ALA A 39 -1.78 -6.39 -8.12
C ALA A 39 -2.66 -7.65 -8.25
N ALA A 40 -2.81 -8.20 -9.45
CA ALA A 40 -3.48 -9.48 -9.65
C ALA A 40 -2.81 -10.61 -8.87
N ARG A 41 -1.46 -10.67 -8.88
CA ARG A 41 -0.72 -11.64 -8.06
C ARG A 41 -0.91 -11.41 -6.56
N MET A 42 -0.99 -10.16 -6.11
CA MET A 42 -1.31 -9.83 -4.72
C MET A 42 -2.68 -10.38 -4.33
N ARG A 43 -3.71 -10.14 -5.17
CA ARG A 43 -5.07 -10.64 -4.94
C ARG A 43 -5.15 -12.16 -4.90
N ALA A 44 -4.35 -12.85 -5.72
CA ALA A 44 -4.25 -14.31 -5.63
C ALA A 44 -3.63 -14.76 -4.29
N LEU A 45 -2.57 -14.09 -3.82
CA LEU A 45 -1.91 -14.44 -2.56
C LEU A 45 -2.81 -14.24 -1.34
N ILE A 46 -3.53 -13.11 -1.26
CA ILE A 46 -4.43 -12.83 -0.13
C ILE A 46 -5.63 -13.80 -0.08
N ALA A 47 -6.05 -14.35 -1.24
CA ALA A 47 -7.11 -15.35 -1.30
C ALA A 47 -6.65 -16.73 -0.79
N GLU A 48 -5.34 -17.00 -0.84
CA GLU A 48 -4.76 -18.27 -0.39
C GLU A 48 -4.36 -18.24 1.08
N THR A 49 -3.86 -17.11 1.59
CA THR A 49 -3.31 -17.02 2.95
C THR A 49 -3.34 -15.59 3.51
N PRO A 50 -3.53 -15.42 4.84
CA PRO A 50 -3.35 -14.13 5.48
C PRO A 50 -1.98 -13.54 5.14
N SER A 51 -1.99 -12.34 4.56
CA SER A 51 -0.80 -11.70 4.02
C SER A 51 -0.68 -10.28 4.57
N ALA A 52 0.56 -9.87 4.85
CA ALA A 52 0.86 -8.52 5.31
C ALA A 52 1.56 -7.71 4.21
N LEU A 53 1.08 -6.49 3.98
CA LEU A 53 1.80 -5.48 3.22
C LEU A 53 2.73 -4.73 4.18
N LEU A 54 4.02 -4.63 3.84
CA LEU A 54 5.03 -3.96 4.67
C LEU A 54 5.56 -2.69 3.99
N CYS A 55 5.73 -1.64 4.79
CA CYS A 55 6.32 -0.36 4.41
C CYS A 55 7.15 0.18 5.58
N PHE A 56 8.02 1.15 5.33
CA PHE A 56 8.80 1.82 6.38
C PHE A 56 8.03 2.91 7.13
N GLU A 57 6.89 3.36 6.60
CA GLU A 57 6.03 4.34 7.28
C GLU A 57 5.26 3.68 8.43
N ARG A 58 5.25 4.35 9.59
CA ARG A 58 4.60 3.88 10.81
C ARG A 58 3.10 4.14 10.78
N ASP A 59 2.68 5.30 10.27
CA ASP A 59 1.27 5.68 10.19
C ASP A 59 0.63 5.11 8.92
N PRO A 60 -0.32 4.15 9.03
CA PRO A 60 -1.01 3.60 7.87
C PRO A 60 -1.66 4.68 7.02
N GLY A 61 -2.32 5.68 7.63
CA GLY A 61 -3.01 6.76 6.92
C GLY A 61 -2.09 7.62 6.06
N MET A 62 -0.80 7.63 6.35
CA MET A 62 0.21 8.39 5.61
C MET A 62 1.04 7.54 4.64
N CYS A 63 0.83 6.22 4.61
CA CYS A 63 1.63 5.32 3.79
C CYS A 63 0.97 5.01 2.43
N HIS A 64 1.75 4.43 1.52
CA HIS A 64 1.25 4.00 0.21
C HIS A 64 0.41 2.72 0.28
N ARG A 65 0.43 1.98 1.40
CA ARG A 65 -0.35 0.73 1.53
C ARG A 65 -1.84 1.01 1.55
N THR A 66 -2.28 2.07 2.23
CA THR A 66 -3.67 2.52 2.18
C THR A 66 -4.10 2.81 0.75
N LEU A 67 -3.29 3.55 -0.02
CA LEU A 67 -3.61 3.83 -1.43
C LEU A 67 -3.68 2.57 -2.30
N LEU A 68 -2.85 1.57 -2.03
CA LEU A 68 -2.90 0.28 -2.73
C LEU A 68 -4.17 -0.50 -2.37
N LEU A 69 -4.53 -0.51 -1.09
CA LEU A 69 -5.70 -1.23 -0.58
C LEU A 69 -7.01 -0.54 -0.98
N ASP A 70 -7.04 0.80 -1.04
CA ASP A 70 -8.17 1.55 -1.59
C ASP A 70 -8.43 1.17 -3.06
N ALA A 71 -7.36 0.90 -3.83
CA ALA A 71 -7.46 0.55 -5.24
C ALA A 71 -7.74 -0.94 -5.48
N GLU A 72 -7.21 -1.84 -4.65
CA GLU A 72 -7.12 -3.28 -4.95
C GLU A 72 -7.71 -4.20 -3.87
N GLY A 73 -8.14 -3.64 -2.73
CA GLY A 73 -8.57 -4.36 -1.53
C GLY A 73 -10.08 -4.56 -1.40
N GLU A 74 -10.86 -4.30 -2.44
CA GLU A 74 -12.31 -4.49 -2.40
C GLU A 74 -12.68 -5.93 -2.00
N GLY A 75 -13.57 -6.07 -1.02
CA GLY A 75 -14.03 -7.38 -0.52
C GLY A 75 -13.04 -8.10 0.39
N VAL A 76 -11.95 -7.43 0.81
CA VAL A 76 -10.94 -7.99 1.71
C VAL A 76 -11.01 -7.28 3.06
N GLU A 77 -10.95 -8.04 4.15
CA GLU A 77 -10.77 -7.47 5.49
C GLU A 77 -9.35 -6.92 5.63
N VAL A 78 -9.25 -5.62 5.94
CA VAL A 78 -7.98 -4.94 6.17
C VAL A 78 -7.87 -4.57 7.63
N VAL A 79 -6.80 -5.04 8.26
CA VAL A 79 -6.44 -4.66 9.64
C VAL A 79 -5.10 -3.96 9.62
N ASP A 80 -5.06 -2.72 10.09
CA ASP A 80 -3.83 -1.97 10.25
C ASP A 80 -3.04 -2.47 11.45
N LEU A 81 -1.77 -2.80 11.20
CA LEU A 81 -0.85 -3.27 12.23
C LEU A 81 -0.04 -2.09 12.80
N PHE A 82 -0.27 -1.79 14.07
CA PHE A 82 0.50 -0.79 14.81
C PHE A 82 1.59 -1.48 15.64
N ALA A 83 2.81 -0.94 15.62
CA ALA A 83 3.95 -1.50 16.37
C ALA A 83 3.79 -1.35 17.90
N ASP A 84 2.83 -0.54 18.32
CA ASP A 84 2.53 -0.22 19.70
C ASP A 84 1.46 -1.23 20.10
N ASN A 85 1.87 -2.33 20.73
CA ASN A 85 1.03 -3.48 21.02
C ASN A 85 -0.02 -3.17 22.11
N ALA A 86 -0.96 -2.30 21.82
CA ALA A 86 -2.29 -2.30 22.41
C ALA A 86 -3.18 -3.08 21.45
N LEU A 87 -3.10 -4.41 21.53
CA LEU A 87 -4.22 -5.26 21.13
C LEU A 87 -5.45 -4.68 21.86
N SER A 88 -6.31 -3.97 21.13
CA SER A 88 -7.61 -3.60 21.68
C SER A 88 -8.44 -4.86 21.88
N PRO A 89 -9.27 -4.92 22.93
CA PRO A 89 -9.90 -6.14 23.44
C PRO A 89 -10.83 -6.83 22.45
#